data_AF-A0A376CNZ3-F1
#
_entry.id   AF-A0A376CNZ3-F1
#
_cell.length_a   1.000
_cell.length_b   1.000
_cell.length_c   1.000
_cell.angle_alpha   90.00
_cell.angle_beta   90.00
_cell.angle_gamma   90.00
#
_symmetry.space_group_name_H-M   'P 1'
#
loop_
_entity.id
_entity.type
_entity.pdbx_description
1 polymer ?
#
loop_
_entity_poly.entity_id
_entity_poly.type
_entity_poly.pdbx_seq_one_letter_code
_entity_poly.pdbx_strand_id
1 'polypeptide(L)'
;MARLHPWGLVFAAIFFTIGLTPSLLLRDWFYQGVVSGLAAGCGYGVGVAVHWLVVRLARWRPIVIPQRRRTVIDAVVATVVVLWMIITTVLSISWQGDLAELTGVDIQPTMLILAITPVGVVIALLVIGLGRGLSRGAEWIGRLFPDSAHHRLRMGVSWVAVFMVVVWAVETAIPGTIVAAGEKIFEPRNAHPEQGRVQPAQPERSGSPDSVVEWEDVGAYGSRFLNEGAGAAELEEVTGEPAVEPIRLYAGLATAPTDGARAEVIIDELERTNAVEREAILLIMTTGTGWVNPATAQAFELLYGGDTAIISEQYSAVPSAYHFLAGGDVVQTAGRDFITPIVDWWNTLDEDSRPKLYLYGESLGSTGVESAFSGMRDIVNSVDGILLAGPPNFNPLWSVFTERRDPGTREVLPEYSGGIVVRFANRNEDILRHLDDGDEWGPTRMLYVQHPSDPVTWWSPELILREPDWLIEEAGFDRLPAMRWAPIVTFLQLSADLPVSQNVPDGHGHNYGNSMVPGFAAVAEPGRFDRADIERVQSQMEQARALGG
;
A
#
# COMPACT_ATOMS: atom_id res chain seq x y z
N MET A 1 -5.94 28.58 -30.44
CA MET A 1 -5.22 28.10 -29.24
C MET A 1 -4.65 29.28 -28.48
N ALA A 2 -4.94 29.40 -27.18
CA ALA A 2 -4.31 30.42 -26.34
C ALA A 2 -2.81 30.12 -26.19
N ARG A 3 -1.95 31.11 -26.47
CA ARG A 3 -0.48 30.97 -26.41
C ARG A 3 -0.04 30.49 -25.01
N LEU A 4 0.99 29.66 -24.96
CA LEU A 4 1.61 29.23 -23.70
C LEU A 4 2.43 30.38 -23.10
N HIS A 5 2.45 30.47 -21.77
CA HIS A 5 3.13 31.54 -21.05
C HIS A 5 4.63 31.20 -20.89
N PRO A 6 5.58 32.09 -21.29
CA PRO A 6 7.01 31.78 -21.25
C PRO A 6 7.54 31.37 -19.86
N TRP A 7 7.11 32.06 -18.79
CA TRP A 7 7.49 31.66 -17.43
C TRP A 7 6.91 30.31 -17.04
N GLY A 8 5.69 29.99 -17.51
CA GLY A 8 5.10 28.69 -17.28
C GLY A 8 5.91 27.59 -17.98
N LEU A 9 6.39 27.84 -19.20
CA LEU A 9 7.24 26.88 -19.92
C LEU A 9 8.58 26.62 -19.21
N VAL A 10 9.23 27.65 -18.67
CA VAL A 10 10.48 27.49 -17.93
C VAL A 10 10.27 26.66 -16.65
N PHE A 11 9.25 26.98 -15.86
CA PHE A 11 8.96 26.19 -14.65
C PHE A 11 8.48 24.77 -14.98
N ALA A 12 7.75 24.59 -16.08
CA ALA A 12 7.39 23.26 -16.57
C ALA A 12 8.62 22.40 -16.86
N ALA A 13 9.65 22.98 -17.51
CA ALA A 13 10.91 22.30 -17.76
C ALA A 13 11.63 21.90 -16.47
N ILE A 14 11.68 22.81 -15.47
CA ILE A 14 12.28 22.55 -14.17
C ILE A 14 11.57 21.39 -13.47
N PHE A 15 10.24 21.46 -13.35
CA PHE A 15 9.47 20.42 -12.67
C PHE A 15 9.49 19.10 -13.43
N PHE A 16 9.56 19.11 -14.77
CA PHE A 16 9.78 17.91 -15.56
C PHE A 16 11.09 17.22 -15.18
N THR A 17 12.18 18.01 -15.07
CA THR A 17 13.49 17.50 -14.63
C THR A 17 13.45 16.96 -13.21
N ILE A 18 12.74 17.62 -12.28
CA ILE A 18 12.55 17.10 -10.92
C ILE A 18 11.77 15.79 -10.95
N GLY A 19 10.71 15.67 -11.77
CA GLY A 19 9.94 14.44 -11.90
C GLY A 19 10.76 13.24 -12.41
N LEU A 20 11.83 13.50 -13.16
CA LEU A 20 12.81 12.51 -13.64
C LEU A 20 13.83 12.08 -12.60
N THR A 21 13.94 12.77 -11.46
CA THR A 21 14.82 12.35 -10.37
C THR A 21 14.37 10.99 -9.80
N PRO A 22 15.29 10.20 -9.20
CA PRO A 22 14.95 8.91 -8.63
C PRO A 22 13.80 9.00 -7.62
N SER A 23 12.96 7.97 -7.62
CA SER A 23 11.98 7.69 -6.56
C SER A 23 12.36 6.38 -5.86
N LEU A 24 11.42 5.76 -5.15
CA LEU A 24 11.63 4.47 -4.47
C LEU A 24 11.81 3.31 -5.45
N LEU A 25 11.03 3.27 -6.53
CA LEU A 25 11.00 2.13 -7.45
C LEU A 25 11.30 2.51 -8.91
N LEU A 26 11.79 1.52 -9.66
CA LEU A 26 12.04 1.66 -11.10
C LEU A 26 10.69 1.66 -11.84
N ARG A 27 10.32 2.82 -12.38
CA ARG A 27 9.10 2.99 -13.18
C ARG A 27 9.35 2.68 -14.64
N ASP A 28 8.33 2.14 -15.31
CA ASP A 28 8.35 2.07 -16.76
C ASP A 28 8.32 3.47 -17.40
N TRP A 29 8.68 3.52 -18.68
CA TRP A 29 8.71 4.77 -19.44
C TRP A 29 7.36 5.51 -19.48
N PHE A 30 6.23 4.80 -19.40
CA PHE A 30 4.91 5.38 -19.45
C PHE A 30 4.58 6.08 -18.12
N TYR A 31 4.70 5.40 -16.99
CA TYR A 31 4.49 5.98 -15.66
C TYR A 31 5.47 7.11 -15.37
N GLN A 32 6.73 6.96 -15.76
CA GLN A 32 7.72 8.04 -15.66
C GLN A 32 7.33 9.26 -16.51
N GLY A 33 6.80 9.05 -17.71
CA GLY A 33 6.24 10.10 -18.56
C GLY A 33 5.04 10.80 -17.91
N VAL A 34 4.13 10.04 -17.30
CA VAL A 34 2.97 10.56 -16.58
C VAL A 34 3.40 11.45 -15.42
N VAL A 35 4.27 10.98 -14.52
CA VAL A 35 4.75 11.78 -13.38
C VAL A 35 5.46 13.05 -13.82
N SER A 36 6.39 12.92 -14.77
CA SER A 36 7.16 14.07 -15.26
C SER A 36 6.25 15.09 -15.94
N GLY A 37 5.20 14.63 -16.64
CA GLY A 37 4.19 15.49 -17.25
C GLY A 37 3.25 16.16 -16.24
N LEU A 38 2.80 15.43 -15.21
CA LEU A 38 2.01 15.99 -14.11
C LEU A 38 2.80 17.08 -13.39
N ALA A 39 4.06 16.79 -13.03
CA ALA A 39 4.98 17.75 -12.43
C ALA A 39 5.17 18.97 -13.33
N ALA A 40 5.42 18.79 -14.63
CA ALA A 40 5.55 19.89 -15.58
C ALA A 40 4.29 20.76 -15.68
N GLY A 41 3.09 20.14 -15.63
CA GLY A 41 1.81 20.85 -15.59
C GLY A 41 1.65 21.70 -14.32
N CYS A 42 1.98 21.15 -13.16
CA CYS A 42 2.01 21.88 -11.89
C CYS A 42 3.02 23.03 -11.93
N GLY A 43 4.25 22.76 -12.41
CA GLY A 43 5.30 23.75 -12.62
C GLY A 43 4.86 24.88 -13.53
N TYR A 44 4.14 24.59 -14.62
CA TYR A 44 3.55 25.63 -15.48
C TYR A 44 2.64 26.58 -14.69
N GLY A 45 1.75 26.02 -13.85
CA GLY A 45 0.87 26.79 -12.96
C GLY A 45 1.66 27.70 -12.02
N VAL A 46 2.68 27.14 -11.35
CA VAL A 46 3.60 27.89 -10.47
C VAL A 46 4.29 29.01 -11.23
N GLY A 47 4.84 28.77 -12.41
CA GLY A 47 5.53 29.78 -13.21
C GLY A 47 4.62 30.93 -13.65
N VAL A 48 3.35 30.65 -13.96
CA VAL A 48 2.35 31.69 -14.23
C VAL A 48 2.03 32.51 -12.98
N ALA A 49 1.87 31.86 -11.83
CA ALA A 49 1.62 32.53 -10.55
C ALA A 49 2.79 33.42 -10.12
N VAL A 50 4.03 32.94 -10.25
CA VAL A 50 5.26 33.70 -9.98
C VAL A 50 5.34 34.92 -10.88
N HIS A 51 5.12 34.78 -12.19
CA HIS A 51 5.10 35.92 -13.10
C HIS A 51 4.05 36.95 -12.71
N TRP A 52 2.83 36.50 -12.39
CA TRP A 52 1.76 37.39 -11.93
C TRP A 52 2.17 38.16 -10.66
N LEU A 53 2.78 37.48 -9.69
CA LEU A 53 3.24 38.09 -8.44
C LEU A 53 4.34 39.14 -8.69
N VAL A 54 5.33 38.81 -9.54
CA VAL A 54 6.42 39.73 -9.91
C VAL A 54 5.88 40.99 -10.57
N VAL A 55 4.99 40.85 -11.57
CA VAL A 55 4.38 42.01 -12.24
C VAL A 55 3.57 42.85 -11.24
N ARG A 56 2.87 42.21 -10.31
CA ARG A 56 2.02 42.87 -9.31
C ARG A 56 2.81 43.62 -8.24
N LEU A 57 3.90 43.04 -7.74
CA LEU A 57 4.72 43.58 -6.65
C LEU A 57 5.77 44.59 -7.16
N ALA A 58 6.50 44.24 -8.22
CA ALA A 58 7.58 45.08 -8.75
C ALA A 58 7.06 46.29 -9.55
N ARG A 59 5.74 46.42 -9.73
CA ARG A 59 5.09 47.35 -10.67
C ARG A 59 5.78 47.36 -12.04
N TRP A 60 6.32 46.20 -12.42
CA TRP A 60 7.14 46.05 -13.61
C TRP A 60 6.29 46.41 -14.82
N ARG A 61 6.67 47.47 -15.52
CA ARG A 61 6.02 47.84 -16.77
C ARG A 61 6.47 46.84 -17.83
N PRO A 62 5.55 46.10 -18.46
CA PRO A 62 5.94 45.14 -19.49
C PRO A 62 6.62 45.90 -20.63
N ILE A 63 7.81 45.43 -21.03
CA ILE A 63 8.50 45.94 -22.21
C ILE A 63 7.61 45.62 -23.42
N VAL A 64 7.25 46.65 -24.20
CA VAL A 64 6.43 46.48 -25.40
C VAL A 64 7.30 45.88 -26.50
N ILE A 65 7.26 44.55 -26.62
CA ILE A 65 7.99 43.82 -27.67
C ILE A 65 7.10 43.72 -28.92
N PRO A 66 7.61 44.07 -30.12
CA PRO A 66 6.88 43.91 -31.38
C PRO A 66 6.39 42.47 -31.58
N GLN A 67 5.17 42.30 -32.10
CA GLN A 67 4.50 41.00 -32.19
C GLN A 67 5.30 39.92 -32.96
N ARG A 68 6.06 40.32 -34.00
CA ARG A 68 6.96 39.40 -34.72
C ARG A 68 8.10 38.89 -33.82
N ARG A 69 8.78 39.78 -33.09
CA ARG A 69 9.87 39.42 -32.16
C ARG A 69 9.35 38.56 -31.02
N ARG A 70 8.17 38.87 -30.49
CA ARG A 70 7.53 38.07 -29.43
C ARG A 70 7.22 36.65 -29.89
N THR A 71 6.68 36.46 -31.09
CA THR A 71 6.43 35.12 -31.65
C THR A 71 7.72 34.32 -31.83
N VAL A 72 8.82 34.97 -32.24
CA VAL A 72 10.15 34.32 -32.32
C VAL A 72 10.64 33.92 -30.92
N ILE A 73 10.53 34.81 -29.93
CA ILE A 73 10.92 34.49 -28.54
C ILE A 73 10.09 33.31 -28.00
N ASP A 74 8.77 33.34 -28.17
CA ASP A 74 7.88 32.27 -27.73
C ASP A 74 8.29 30.92 -28.37
N ALA A 75 8.60 30.92 -29.67
CA ALA A 75 9.06 29.72 -30.38
C ALA A 75 10.42 29.23 -29.88
N VAL A 76 11.39 30.14 -29.71
CA VAL A 76 12.73 29.80 -29.20
C VAL A 76 12.64 29.22 -27.78
N VAL A 77 11.87 29.83 -26.88
CA VAL A 77 11.67 29.33 -25.51
C VAL A 77 11.03 27.94 -25.55
N ALA A 78 10.00 27.73 -26.36
CA ALA A 78 9.37 26.41 -26.50
C ALA A 78 10.36 25.36 -27.02
N THR A 79 11.17 25.70 -28.04
CA THR A 79 12.20 24.79 -28.57
C THR A 79 13.26 24.46 -27.52
N VAL A 80 13.77 25.46 -26.79
CA VAL A 80 14.77 25.25 -25.73
C VAL A 80 14.21 24.37 -24.62
N VAL A 81 12.95 24.57 -24.21
CA VAL A 81 12.29 23.73 -23.20
C VAL A 81 12.17 22.29 -23.66
N VAL A 82 11.73 22.04 -24.91
CA VAL A 82 11.63 20.68 -25.44
C VAL A 82 13.01 20.01 -25.53
N LEU A 83 14.03 20.73 -26.01
CA LEU A 83 15.40 20.21 -26.05
C LEU A 83 15.93 19.90 -24.65
N TRP A 84 15.65 20.77 -23.67
CA TRP A 84 16.01 20.55 -22.27
C TRP A 84 15.37 19.27 -21.73
N MET A 85 14.06 19.08 -21.95
CA MET A 85 13.35 17.86 -21.52
C MET A 85 13.97 16.60 -22.12
N ILE A 86 14.32 16.61 -23.41
CA ILE A 86 15.01 15.49 -24.06
C ILE A 86 16.37 15.22 -23.42
N ILE A 87 17.17 16.26 -23.20
CA ILE A 87 18.50 16.13 -22.58
C ILE A 87 18.38 15.55 -21.18
N THR A 88 17.46 16.06 -20.35
CA THR A 88 17.29 15.56 -18.98
C THR A 88 16.77 14.14 -18.93
N THR A 89 15.93 13.72 -19.89
CA THR A 89 15.49 12.32 -20.05
C THR A 89 16.67 11.40 -20.39
N VAL A 90 17.66 11.87 -21.16
CA VAL A 90 18.88 11.08 -21.42
C VAL A 90 19.75 11.00 -20.16
N LEU A 91 19.87 12.10 -19.41
CA LEU A 91 20.64 12.10 -18.16
C LEU A 91 20.02 11.19 -17.08
N SER A 92 18.70 11.07 -17.04
CA SER A 92 18.00 10.20 -16.08
C SER A 92 18.25 8.71 -16.29
N ILE A 93 18.84 8.29 -17.42
CA ILE A 93 19.24 6.89 -17.65
C ILE A 93 20.22 6.42 -16.57
N SER A 94 21.13 7.29 -16.12
CA SER A 94 22.09 6.95 -15.06
C SER A 94 21.38 6.58 -13.75
N TRP A 95 20.45 7.41 -13.31
CA TRP A 95 19.61 7.16 -12.13
C TRP A 95 18.76 5.89 -12.24
N GLN A 96 18.24 5.59 -13.44
CA GLN A 96 17.52 4.34 -13.67
C GLN A 96 18.46 3.14 -13.55
N GLY A 97 19.72 3.29 -13.97
CA GLY A 97 20.75 2.26 -13.79
C GLY A 97 21.11 2.04 -12.33
N ASP A 98 21.29 3.10 -11.55
CA ASP A 98 21.57 2.98 -10.12
C ASP A 98 20.41 2.26 -9.39
N LEU A 99 19.16 2.53 -9.77
CA LEU A 99 17.99 1.93 -9.15
C LEU A 99 17.78 0.46 -9.56
N ALA A 100 18.06 0.16 -10.82
CA ALA A 100 18.12 -1.19 -11.36
C ALA A 100 19.17 -2.06 -10.64
N GLU A 101 20.37 -1.51 -10.43
CA GLU A 101 21.44 -2.19 -9.68
C GLU A 101 21.03 -2.42 -8.21
N LEU A 102 20.40 -1.43 -7.59
CA LEU A 102 19.94 -1.52 -6.20
C LEU A 102 18.88 -2.61 -5.98
N THR A 103 17.96 -2.78 -6.93
CA THR A 103 16.79 -3.67 -6.81
C THR A 103 16.94 -4.99 -7.57
N GLY A 104 18.01 -5.16 -8.35
CA GLY A 104 18.23 -6.35 -9.19
C GLY A 104 17.26 -6.45 -10.38
N VAL A 105 16.70 -5.33 -10.84
CA VAL A 105 15.74 -5.28 -11.97
C VAL A 105 16.44 -4.78 -13.23
N ASP A 106 16.11 -5.36 -14.39
CA ASP A 106 16.66 -4.91 -15.68
C ASP A 106 16.16 -3.54 -16.12
N ILE A 107 17.07 -2.72 -16.66
CA ILE A 107 16.73 -1.41 -17.25
C ILE A 107 16.00 -1.62 -18.58
N GLN A 108 15.00 -0.78 -18.84
CA GLN A 108 14.28 -0.77 -20.11
C GLN A 108 15.15 -0.28 -21.28
N PRO A 109 14.89 -0.74 -22.53
CA PRO A 109 15.59 -0.25 -23.71
C PRO A 109 15.59 1.28 -23.81
N THR A 110 16.74 1.88 -24.14
CA THR A 110 16.91 3.35 -24.22
C THR A 110 15.89 4.04 -25.12
N MET A 111 15.42 3.38 -26.18
CA MET A 111 14.38 3.93 -27.07
C MET A 111 13.04 4.15 -26.35
N LEU A 112 12.70 3.30 -25.39
CA LEU A 112 11.50 3.47 -24.57
C LEU A 112 11.68 4.62 -23.57
N ILE A 113 12.87 4.78 -22.99
CA ILE A 113 13.18 5.92 -22.11
C ILE A 113 12.98 7.25 -22.86
N LEU A 114 13.37 7.34 -24.13
CA LEU A 114 13.11 8.55 -24.93
C LEU A 114 11.62 8.85 -25.12
N ALA A 115 10.73 7.85 -25.01
CA ALA A 115 9.27 8.01 -25.08
C ALA A 115 8.67 8.70 -23.83
N ILE A 116 9.42 8.83 -22.73
CA ILE A 116 9.03 9.61 -21.54
C ILE A 116 8.70 11.05 -21.92
N THR A 117 9.52 11.68 -22.77
CA THR A 117 9.36 13.09 -23.14
C THR A 117 8.03 13.37 -23.86
N PRO A 118 7.67 12.66 -24.96
CA PRO A 118 6.40 12.90 -25.64
C PRO A 118 5.18 12.61 -24.75
N VAL A 119 5.21 11.55 -23.93
CA VAL A 119 4.13 11.29 -22.95
C VAL A 119 4.01 12.45 -21.97
N GLY A 120 5.12 12.87 -21.37
CA GLY A 120 5.12 13.96 -20.40
C GLY A 120 4.64 15.28 -21.00
N VAL A 121 4.98 15.59 -22.26
CA VAL A 121 4.43 16.76 -22.96
C VAL A 121 2.91 16.67 -23.11
N VAL A 122 2.38 15.50 -23.52
CA VAL A 122 0.93 15.31 -23.66
C VAL A 122 0.22 15.48 -22.32
N ILE A 123 0.72 14.83 -21.26
CA ILE A 123 0.15 14.93 -19.91
C ILE A 123 0.22 16.37 -19.38
N ALA A 124 1.35 17.06 -19.55
CA ALA A 124 1.49 18.46 -19.16
C ALA A 124 0.47 19.36 -19.87
N LEU A 125 0.25 19.15 -21.18
CA LEU A 125 -0.76 19.88 -21.94
C LEU A 125 -2.19 19.60 -21.45
N LEU A 126 -2.49 18.36 -21.05
CA LEU A 126 -3.78 18.00 -20.45
C LEU A 126 -3.99 18.71 -19.11
N VAL A 127 -2.99 18.71 -18.22
CA VAL A 127 -3.05 19.43 -16.93
C VAL A 127 -3.22 20.92 -17.13
N ILE A 128 -2.45 21.52 -18.04
CA ILE A 128 -2.60 22.95 -18.39
C ILE A 128 -4.00 23.22 -18.98
N GLY A 129 -4.51 22.30 -19.80
CA GLY A 129 -5.87 22.33 -20.34
C GLY A 129 -6.93 22.33 -19.25
N LEU A 130 -6.79 21.43 -18.27
CA LEU A 130 -7.67 21.33 -17.10
C LEU A 130 -7.65 22.61 -16.27
N GLY A 131 -6.47 23.13 -15.91
CA GLY A 131 -6.36 24.38 -15.15
C GLY A 131 -6.98 25.58 -15.88
N ARG A 132 -6.84 25.65 -17.21
CA ARG A 132 -7.54 26.64 -18.04
C ARG A 132 -9.05 26.40 -18.10
N GLY A 133 -9.50 25.14 -18.06
CA GLY A 133 -10.90 24.76 -17.96
C GLY A 133 -11.53 25.26 -16.66
N LEU A 134 -10.88 24.99 -15.52
CA LEU A 134 -11.28 25.49 -14.21
C LEU A 134 -11.32 27.03 -14.17
N SER A 135 -10.32 27.69 -14.74
CA SER A 135 -10.30 29.15 -14.86
C SER A 135 -11.51 29.69 -15.64
N ARG A 136 -11.90 29.03 -16.74
CA ARG A 136 -13.12 29.39 -17.49
C ARG A 136 -14.39 29.10 -16.72
N GLY A 137 -14.42 28.03 -15.92
CA GLY A 137 -15.51 27.73 -15.01
C GLY A 137 -15.69 28.83 -13.97
N ALA A 138 -14.60 29.29 -13.35
CA ALA A 138 -14.62 30.44 -12.43
C ALA A 138 -15.12 31.71 -13.14
N GLU A 139 -14.66 31.99 -14.37
CA GLU A 139 -15.19 33.12 -15.15
C GLU A 139 -16.68 32.98 -15.47
N TRP A 140 -17.16 31.78 -15.78
CA TRP A 140 -18.57 31.50 -16.07
C TRP A 140 -19.44 31.70 -14.83
N ILE A 141 -19.05 31.15 -13.68
CA ILE A 141 -19.71 31.40 -12.38
C ILE A 141 -19.70 32.90 -12.10
N GLY A 142 -18.57 33.57 -12.36
CA GLY A 142 -18.43 35.01 -12.20
C GLY A 142 -19.47 35.79 -13.00
N ARG A 143 -19.88 35.32 -14.19
CA ARG A 143 -20.93 35.94 -15.03
C ARG A 143 -22.34 35.80 -14.48
N LEU A 144 -22.59 34.88 -13.55
CA LEU A 144 -23.90 34.73 -12.89
C LEU A 144 -24.17 35.84 -11.87
N PHE A 145 -23.14 36.56 -11.42
CA PHE A 145 -23.29 37.69 -10.50
C PHE A 145 -23.68 38.99 -11.23
N PRO A 146 -24.46 39.88 -10.58
CA PRO A 146 -24.82 41.19 -11.12
C PRO A 146 -23.60 42.04 -11.52
N ASP A 147 -23.74 42.84 -12.57
CA ASP A 147 -22.68 43.75 -13.05
C ASP A 147 -22.33 44.88 -12.08
N SER A 148 -23.19 45.13 -11.09
CA SER A 148 -22.95 46.07 -10.00
C SER A 148 -21.92 45.59 -8.97
N ALA A 149 -21.61 44.29 -8.92
CA ALA A 149 -20.65 43.76 -7.97
C ALA A 149 -19.20 44.01 -8.41
N HIS A 150 -18.34 44.45 -7.48
CA HIS A 150 -16.93 44.69 -7.75
C HIS A 150 -16.26 43.44 -8.35
N HIS A 151 -15.58 43.61 -9.49
CA HIS A 151 -14.93 42.52 -10.24
C HIS A 151 -14.05 41.61 -9.36
N ARG A 152 -13.33 42.18 -8.39
CA ARG A 152 -12.48 41.43 -7.45
C ARG A 152 -13.30 40.51 -6.53
N LEU A 153 -14.44 40.99 -6.03
CA LEU A 153 -15.33 40.19 -5.18
C LEU A 153 -15.97 39.07 -5.99
N ARG A 154 -16.47 39.36 -7.20
CA ARG A 154 -17.01 38.34 -8.13
C ARG A 154 -16.01 37.22 -8.37
N MET A 155 -14.79 37.57 -8.77
CA MET A 155 -13.75 36.60 -9.07
C MET A 155 -13.30 35.83 -7.82
N GLY A 156 -13.17 36.50 -6.67
CA GLY A 156 -12.86 35.83 -5.40
C GLY A 156 -13.90 34.77 -5.03
N VAL A 157 -15.18 35.13 -5.06
CA VAL A 157 -16.28 34.19 -4.77
C VAL A 157 -16.34 33.05 -5.78
N SER A 158 -16.11 33.32 -7.07
CA SER A 158 -16.08 32.27 -8.09
C SER A 158 -14.93 31.28 -7.90
N TRP A 159 -13.75 31.75 -7.53
CA TRP A 159 -12.63 30.85 -7.21
C TRP A 159 -12.85 30.06 -5.93
N VAL A 160 -13.48 30.66 -4.90
CA VAL A 160 -13.89 29.92 -3.70
C VAL A 160 -14.90 28.84 -4.08
N ALA A 161 -15.89 29.14 -4.93
CA ALA A 161 -16.86 28.15 -5.39
C ALA A 161 -16.19 27.00 -6.16
N VAL A 162 -15.28 27.31 -7.10
CA VAL A 162 -14.50 26.28 -7.80
C VAL A 162 -13.64 25.47 -6.84
N PHE A 163 -12.98 26.12 -5.88
CA PHE A 163 -12.17 25.46 -4.86
C PHE A 163 -13.03 24.51 -4.01
N MET A 164 -14.19 24.94 -3.52
CA MET A 164 -15.10 24.08 -2.77
C MET A 164 -15.59 22.88 -3.59
N VAL A 165 -15.92 23.09 -4.87
CA VAL A 165 -16.33 21.99 -5.76
C VAL A 165 -15.18 21.00 -5.97
N VAL A 166 -13.95 21.49 -6.13
CA VAL A 166 -12.76 20.65 -6.27
C VAL A 166 -12.49 19.88 -4.97
N VAL A 167 -12.54 20.54 -3.81
CA VAL A 167 -12.35 19.90 -2.50
C VAL A 167 -13.43 18.85 -2.27
N TRP A 168 -14.71 19.19 -2.44
CA TRP A 168 -15.82 18.23 -2.34
C TRP A 168 -15.66 17.04 -3.31
N ALA A 169 -15.21 17.31 -4.54
CA ALA A 169 -14.97 16.27 -5.51
C ALA A 169 -13.83 15.34 -5.07
N VAL A 170 -12.73 15.88 -4.53
CA VAL A 170 -11.56 15.10 -4.09
C VAL A 170 -11.80 14.35 -2.79
N GLU A 171 -12.40 14.98 -1.79
CA GLU A 171 -12.60 14.39 -0.46
C GLU A 171 -13.79 13.43 -0.40
N THR A 172 -14.85 13.69 -1.17
CA THR A 172 -16.11 12.96 -1.01
C THR A 172 -16.55 12.27 -2.29
N ALA A 173 -16.64 12.99 -3.41
CA ALA A 173 -17.25 12.43 -4.61
C ALA A 173 -16.37 11.37 -5.28
N ILE A 174 -15.07 11.60 -5.41
CA ILE A 174 -14.13 10.71 -6.09
C ILE A 174 -13.97 9.40 -5.30
N PRO A 175 -13.59 9.38 -4.00
CA PRO A 175 -13.44 8.14 -3.24
C PRO A 175 -14.74 7.31 -3.21
N GLY A 176 -15.87 7.95 -2.88
CA GLY A 176 -17.16 7.26 -2.83
C GLY A 176 -17.60 6.70 -4.18
N THR A 177 -17.35 7.41 -5.29
CA THR A 177 -17.66 6.91 -6.64
C THR A 177 -16.71 5.79 -7.06
N ILE A 178 -15.42 5.89 -6.72
CA ILE A 178 -14.40 4.88 -7.01
C ILE A 178 -14.79 3.55 -6.35
N VAL A 179 -15.05 3.55 -5.04
CA VAL A 179 -15.46 2.35 -4.30
C VAL A 179 -16.78 1.79 -4.84
N ALA A 180 -17.82 2.61 -4.96
CA ALA A 180 -19.13 2.16 -5.45
C ALA A 180 -19.11 1.63 -6.90
N ALA A 181 -18.28 2.23 -7.78
CA ALA A 181 -18.09 1.71 -9.13
C ALA A 181 -17.31 0.40 -9.12
N GLY A 182 -16.32 0.27 -8.25
CA GLY A 182 -15.58 -0.96 -8.01
C GLY A 182 -16.50 -2.10 -7.58
N GLU A 183 -17.35 -1.87 -6.57
CA GLU A 183 -18.33 -2.86 -6.08
C GLU A 183 -19.17 -3.38 -7.24
N LYS A 184 -19.80 -2.48 -8.01
CA LYS A 184 -20.64 -2.86 -9.15
C LYS A 184 -19.92 -3.67 -10.25
N ILE A 185 -18.61 -3.48 -10.41
CA ILE A 185 -17.81 -4.15 -11.45
C ILE A 185 -17.28 -5.51 -10.96
N PHE A 186 -16.83 -5.58 -9.71
CA PHE A 186 -16.10 -6.73 -9.17
C PHE A 186 -16.98 -7.68 -8.35
N GLU A 187 -18.06 -7.20 -7.74
CA GLU A 187 -19.00 -8.02 -6.96
C GLU A 187 -19.52 -9.24 -7.73
N PRO A 188 -19.98 -9.14 -9.00
CA PRO A 188 -20.46 -10.32 -9.72
C PRO A 188 -19.39 -11.39 -9.97
N ARG A 189 -18.12 -10.98 -10.07
CA ARG A 189 -16.97 -11.87 -10.28
C ARG A 189 -16.45 -12.49 -8.98
N ASN A 190 -16.70 -11.85 -7.85
CA ASN A 190 -16.18 -12.27 -6.56
C ASN A 190 -17.22 -13.00 -5.69
N ALA A 191 -18.51 -12.87 -6.03
CA ALA A 191 -19.62 -13.41 -5.27
C ALA A 191 -19.81 -14.93 -5.33
N HIS A 192 -19.09 -15.64 -6.21
CA HIS A 192 -19.22 -17.10 -6.36
C HIS A 192 -17.84 -17.75 -6.35
N PRO A 193 -17.75 -19.04 -5.98
CA PRO A 193 -16.53 -19.82 -6.12
C PRO A 193 -15.91 -19.70 -7.51
N GLU A 194 -14.57 -19.67 -7.56
CA GLU A 194 -13.86 -19.58 -8.82
C GLU A 194 -14.13 -20.82 -9.69
N GLN A 195 -14.35 -20.59 -10.99
CA GLN A 195 -14.58 -21.68 -11.95
C GLN A 195 -13.40 -22.67 -11.96
N GLY A 196 -13.70 -23.96 -11.81
CA GLY A 196 -12.70 -25.02 -11.78
C GLY A 196 -12.22 -25.39 -10.38
N ARG A 197 -12.59 -24.62 -9.35
CA ARG A 197 -12.39 -25.03 -7.95
C ARG A 197 -13.45 -26.04 -7.54
N VAL A 198 -13.03 -27.02 -6.74
CA VAL A 198 -13.89 -28.10 -6.25
C VAL A 198 -14.13 -27.89 -4.76
N GLN A 199 -15.39 -28.11 -4.35
CA GLN A 199 -15.77 -28.09 -2.94
C GLN A 199 -14.87 -29.02 -2.13
N PRO A 200 -14.29 -28.56 -1.00
CA PRO A 200 -13.45 -29.41 -0.16
C PRO A 200 -14.27 -30.54 0.45
N ALA A 201 -13.65 -31.71 0.58
CA ALA A 201 -14.27 -32.87 1.24
C ALA A 201 -13.82 -33.00 2.71
N GLN A 202 -12.76 -32.27 3.09
CA GLN A 202 -12.18 -32.29 4.43
C GLN A 202 -13.10 -31.53 5.40
N PRO A 203 -13.52 -32.14 6.53
CA PRO A 203 -14.33 -31.46 7.53
C PRO A 203 -13.62 -30.25 8.17
N GLU A 204 -12.29 -30.22 8.15
CA GLU A 204 -11.44 -29.13 8.65
C GLU A 204 -11.51 -27.85 7.82
N ARG A 205 -12.21 -27.86 6.69
CA ARG A 205 -12.30 -26.71 5.77
C ARG A 205 -13.73 -26.20 5.67
N SER A 206 -13.90 -24.88 5.72
CA SER A 206 -15.20 -24.25 5.43
C SER A 206 -15.68 -24.58 4.01
N GLY A 207 -16.98 -24.58 3.79
CA GLY A 207 -17.59 -25.00 2.53
C GLY A 207 -17.62 -26.52 2.32
N SER A 208 -17.08 -27.34 3.22
CA SER A 208 -17.24 -28.80 3.18
C SER A 208 -18.67 -29.22 3.51
N PRO A 209 -19.09 -30.47 3.24
CA PRO A 209 -20.43 -30.95 3.60
C PRO A 209 -20.76 -30.88 5.09
N ASP A 210 -19.75 -30.81 5.96
CA ASP A 210 -19.90 -30.70 7.41
C ASP A 210 -19.92 -29.23 7.89
N SER A 211 -19.53 -28.28 7.04
CA SER A 211 -19.42 -26.85 7.36
C SER A 211 -20.79 -26.16 7.44
N VAL A 212 -20.91 -25.17 8.33
CA VAL A 212 -22.10 -24.29 8.37
C VAL A 212 -22.09 -23.23 7.26
N VAL A 213 -20.91 -22.93 6.72
CA VAL A 213 -20.73 -22.08 5.54
C VAL A 213 -20.97 -22.93 4.30
N GLU A 214 -21.94 -22.54 3.47
CA GLU A 214 -22.20 -23.17 2.18
C GLU A 214 -21.04 -22.87 1.20
N TRP A 215 -20.67 -23.84 0.37
CA TRP A 215 -19.58 -23.68 -0.60
C TRP A 215 -19.82 -22.50 -1.56
N GLU A 216 -21.07 -22.27 -1.94
CA GLU A 216 -21.47 -21.20 -2.83
C GLU A 216 -21.22 -19.81 -2.23
N ASP A 217 -21.14 -19.70 -0.90
CA ASP A 217 -21.06 -18.42 -0.19
C ASP A 217 -19.62 -17.97 0.12
N VAL A 218 -18.63 -18.85 -0.04
CA VAL A 218 -17.21 -18.53 0.25
C VAL A 218 -16.58 -17.56 -0.77
N GLY A 219 -17.20 -17.39 -1.93
CA GLY A 219 -16.72 -16.50 -2.98
C GLY A 219 -15.44 -16.96 -3.69
N ALA A 220 -14.96 -16.13 -4.63
CA ALA A 220 -13.88 -16.53 -5.53
C ALA A 220 -12.53 -16.71 -4.79
N TYR A 221 -12.17 -15.78 -3.91
CA TYR A 221 -10.91 -15.88 -3.16
C TYR A 221 -10.97 -16.85 -1.99
N GLY A 222 -12.12 -16.99 -1.32
CA GLY A 222 -12.33 -18.02 -0.31
C GLY A 222 -12.19 -19.42 -0.90
N SER A 223 -12.82 -19.67 -2.06
CA SER A 223 -12.70 -20.97 -2.74
C SER A 223 -11.27 -21.29 -3.17
N ARG A 224 -10.43 -20.30 -3.50
CA ARG A 224 -8.99 -20.51 -3.73
C ARG A 224 -8.27 -20.92 -2.45
N PHE A 225 -8.45 -20.15 -1.38
CA PHE A 225 -7.81 -20.42 -0.08
C PHE A 225 -8.17 -21.81 0.49
N LEU A 226 -9.45 -22.20 0.37
CA LEU A 226 -9.97 -23.48 0.87
C LEU A 226 -9.60 -24.67 -0.02
N ASN A 227 -9.41 -24.46 -1.32
CA ASN A 227 -9.05 -25.51 -2.28
C ASN A 227 -7.53 -25.73 -2.38
N GLU A 228 -6.74 -24.69 -2.11
CA GLU A 228 -5.27 -24.77 -2.04
C GLU A 228 -4.80 -25.23 -0.66
N GLY A 229 -3.48 -25.42 -0.50
CA GLY A 229 -2.87 -25.82 0.77
C GLY A 229 -2.57 -27.30 0.91
N ALA A 230 -1.41 -27.58 1.50
CA ALA A 230 -0.96 -28.94 1.74
C ALA A 230 -1.84 -29.62 2.80
N GLY A 231 -2.33 -30.82 2.50
CA GLY A 231 -2.95 -31.68 3.52
C GLY A 231 -1.89 -32.32 4.42
N ALA A 232 -2.32 -33.03 5.47
CA ALA A 232 -1.42 -33.71 6.40
C ALA A 232 -0.40 -34.60 5.68
N ALA A 233 -0.85 -35.43 4.72
CA ALA A 233 0.03 -36.34 4.00
C ALA A 233 1.10 -35.63 3.16
N GLU A 234 0.77 -34.48 2.56
CA GLU A 234 1.73 -33.68 1.78
C GLU A 234 2.71 -32.95 2.70
N LEU A 235 2.24 -32.49 3.87
CA LEU A 235 3.11 -31.95 4.91
C LEU A 235 4.07 -33.02 5.44
N GLU A 236 3.61 -34.25 5.69
CA GLU A 236 4.47 -35.38 6.10
C GLU A 236 5.51 -35.73 5.02
N GLU A 237 5.13 -35.70 3.74
CA GLU A 237 6.05 -35.97 2.62
C GLU A 237 7.17 -34.92 2.54
N VAL A 238 6.81 -33.64 2.69
CA VAL A 238 7.77 -32.52 2.60
C VAL A 238 8.61 -32.41 3.88
N THR A 239 8.02 -32.65 5.05
CA THR A 239 8.70 -32.44 6.34
C THR A 239 9.46 -33.67 6.83
N GLY A 240 9.00 -34.87 6.50
CA GLY A 240 9.51 -36.13 7.05
C GLY A 240 9.08 -36.39 8.50
N GLU A 241 8.20 -35.55 9.05
CA GLU A 241 7.68 -35.63 10.42
C GLU A 241 6.16 -35.82 10.39
N PRO A 242 5.54 -36.42 11.43
CA PRO A 242 4.08 -36.54 11.52
C PRO A 242 3.40 -35.17 11.44
N ALA A 243 2.31 -35.07 10.68
CA ALA A 243 1.56 -33.83 10.50
C ALA A 243 0.07 -34.00 10.81
N VAL A 244 -0.57 -32.89 11.20
CA VAL A 244 -2.02 -32.83 11.45
C VAL A 244 -2.69 -32.13 10.26
N GLU A 245 -3.92 -32.52 9.90
CA GLU A 245 -4.65 -31.87 8.80
C GLU A 245 -4.96 -30.41 9.20
N PRO A 246 -4.46 -29.40 8.46
CA PRO A 246 -4.70 -28.00 8.82
C PRO A 246 -6.17 -27.60 8.74
N ILE A 247 -6.63 -26.82 9.72
CA ILE A 247 -7.95 -26.19 9.67
C ILE A 247 -7.86 -24.89 8.87
N ARG A 248 -8.78 -24.71 7.92
CA ARG A 248 -8.88 -23.49 7.10
C ARG A 248 -10.31 -23.00 7.05
N LEU A 249 -10.58 -21.89 7.72
CA LEU A 249 -11.92 -21.33 7.84
C LEU A 249 -12.00 -19.98 7.13
N TYR A 250 -13.09 -19.78 6.39
CA TYR A 250 -13.24 -18.58 5.58
C TYR A 250 -14.70 -18.15 5.49
N ALA A 251 -14.96 -16.88 5.80
CA ALA A 251 -16.26 -16.25 5.62
C ALA A 251 -16.23 -15.32 4.39
N GLY A 252 -16.99 -15.68 3.35
CA GLY A 252 -17.20 -14.81 2.19
C GLY A 252 -18.25 -13.74 2.47
N LEU A 253 -18.41 -12.79 1.54
CA LEU A 253 -19.42 -11.73 1.68
C LEU A 253 -20.86 -12.26 1.79
N ALA A 254 -21.15 -13.40 1.15
CA ALA A 254 -22.48 -14.00 1.15
C ALA A 254 -22.78 -14.80 2.43
N THR A 255 -21.74 -15.19 3.19
CA THR A 255 -21.88 -15.98 4.42
C THR A 255 -22.72 -15.27 5.47
N ALA A 256 -22.52 -13.97 5.67
CA ALA A 256 -23.30 -13.16 6.60
C ALA A 256 -23.23 -11.66 6.22
N PRO A 257 -24.26 -10.86 6.57
CA PRO A 257 -24.42 -9.49 6.05
C PRO A 257 -23.44 -8.45 6.62
N THR A 258 -22.76 -8.74 7.72
CA THR A 258 -21.86 -7.81 8.42
C THR A 258 -20.61 -8.54 8.90
N ASP A 259 -19.48 -7.83 9.01
CA ASP A 259 -18.19 -8.39 9.48
C ASP A 259 -18.34 -9.08 10.85
N GLY A 260 -19.03 -8.45 11.80
CA GLY A 260 -19.30 -9.07 13.11
C GLY A 260 -20.13 -10.35 13.02
N ALA A 261 -21.15 -10.40 12.16
CA ALA A 261 -21.91 -11.63 11.93
C ALA A 261 -21.09 -12.72 11.23
N ARG A 262 -20.11 -12.35 10.38
CA ARG A 262 -19.15 -13.30 9.81
C ARG A 262 -18.19 -13.83 10.87
N ALA A 263 -17.79 -13.00 11.84
CA ALA A 263 -16.98 -13.44 12.97
C ALA A 263 -17.71 -14.51 13.81
N GLU A 264 -18.99 -14.32 14.11
CA GLU A 264 -19.80 -15.35 14.80
C GLU A 264 -19.84 -16.67 14.03
N VAL A 265 -20.01 -16.62 12.70
CA VAL A 265 -19.98 -17.84 11.87
C VAL A 265 -18.59 -18.51 11.88
N ILE A 266 -17.51 -17.72 11.92
CA ILE A 266 -16.15 -18.26 12.07
C ILE A 266 -15.95 -18.89 13.45
N ILE A 267 -16.53 -18.32 14.52
CA ILE A 267 -16.52 -18.91 15.85
C ILE A 267 -17.25 -20.27 15.85
N ASP A 268 -18.43 -20.36 15.22
CA ASP A 268 -19.14 -21.63 15.05
C ASP A 268 -18.28 -22.67 14.31
N GLU A 269 -17.56 -22.27 13.26
CA GLU A 269 -16.65 -23.14 12.53
C GLU A 269 -15.41 -23.55 13.35
N LEU A 270 -14.86 -22.65 14.19
CA LEU A 270 -13.76 -22.94 15.10
C LEU A 270 -14.15 -24.00 16.13
N GLU A 271 -15.35 -23.88 16.71
CA GLU A 271 -15.89 -24.87 17.64
C GLU A 271 -16.18 -26.20 16.94
N ARG A 272 -16.79 -26.15 15.75
CA ARG A 272 -17.12 -27.35 14.95
C ARG A 272 -15.89 -28.17 14.59
N THR A 273 -14.81 -27.49 14.21
CA THR A 273 -13.54 -28.13 13.81
C THR A 273 -12.64 -28.45 15.00
N ASN A 274 -13.10 -28.19 16.22
CA ASN A 274 -12.35 -28.38 17.46
C ASN A 274 -11.00 -27.65 17.44
N ALA A 275 -10.99 -26.43 16.90
CA ALA A 275 -9.77 -25.61 16.76
C ALA A 275 -9.11 -25.29 18.11
N VAL A 276 -9.84 -25.44 19.22
CA VAL A 276 -9.33 -25.32 20.59
C VAL A 276 -8.30 -26.38 20.96
N GLU A 277 -8.20 -27.48 20.22
CA GLU A 277 -7.18 -28.52 20.41
C GLU A 277 -5.91 -28.30 19.59
N ARG A 278 -5.86 -27.24 18.76
CA ARG A 278 -4.70 -26.96 17.92
C ARG A 278 -3.56 -26.31 18.72
N GLU A 279 -2.34 -26.40 18.21
CA GLU A 279 -1.21 -25.67 18.80
C GLU A 279 -1.38 -24.16 18.61
N ALA A 280 -1.80 -23.73 17.41
CA ALA A 280 -1.94 -22.31 17.10
C ALA A 280 -3.11 -21.96 16.15
N ILE A 281 -3.70 -20.78 16.38
CA ILE A 281 -4.67 -20.12 15.51
C ILE A 281 -4.00 -18.91 14.86
N LEU A 282 -4.14 -18.77 13.53
CA LEU A 282 -3.74 -17.58 12.79
C LEU A 282 -4.96 -16.91 12.17
N LEU A 283 -5.26 -15.69 12.60
CA LEU A 283 -6.25 -14.83 11.94
C LEU A 283 -5.54 -13.94 10.92
N ILE A 284 -5.94 -14.08 9.66
CA ILE A 284 -5.45 -13.26 8.55
C ILE A 284 -6.51 -12.24 8.19
N MET A 285 -6.21 -10.95 8.40
CA MET A 285 -7.03 -9.89 7.85
C MET A 285 -6.64 -9.66 6.39
N THR A 286 -7.58 -9.92 5.48
CA THR A 286 -7.33 -9.84 4.03
C THR A 286 -7.28 -8.41 3.54
N THR A 287 -6.70 -8.22 2.35
CA THR A 287 -6.77 -6.95 1.62
C THR A 287 -7.92 -6.95 0.62
N GLY A 288 -8.79 -5.94 0.67
CA GLY A 288 -9.83 -5.69 -0.33
C GLY A 288 -10.73 -6.90 -0.60
N THR A 289 -10.44 -7.62 -1.69
CA THR A 289 -11.26 -8.70 -2.27
C THR A 289 -11.28 -10.00 -1.48
N GLY A 290 -10.57 -10.12 -0.35
CA GLY A 290 -10.54 -11.37 0.43
C GLY A 290 -9.40 -12.32 0.09
N TRP A 291 -8.36 -11.87 -0.61
CA TRP A 291 -7.26 -12.76 -0.97
C TRP A 291 -6.37 -13.07 0.24
N VAL A 292 -6.17 -14.36 0.50
CA VAL A 292 -5.15 -14.89 1.42
C VAL A 292 -3.97 -15.38 0.59
N ASN A 293 -2.77 -14.91 0.92
CA ASN A 293 -1.54 -15.33 0.24
C ASN A 293 -1.23 -16.80 0.60
N PRO A 294 -1.19 -17.74 -0.38
CA PRO A 294 -0.93 -19.15 -0.09
C PRO A 294 0.44 -19.38 0.55
N ALA A 295 1.44 -18.56 0.20
CA ALA A 295 2.77 -18.67 0.79
C ALA A 295 2.76 -18.31 2.29
N THR A 296 1.96 -17.32 2.69
CA THR A 296 1.78 -16.95 4.10
C THR A 296 1.12 -18.08 4.88
N ALA A 297 0.01 -18.63 4.36
CA ALA A 297 -0.68 -19.75 5.01
C ALA A 297 0.23 -20.98 5.14
N GLN A 298 0.92 -21.34 4.05
CA GLN A 298 1.83 -22.49 4.03
C GLN A 298 3.05 -22.30 4.96
N ALA A 299 3.60 -21.08 5.05
CA ALA A 299 4.69 -20.78 5.98
C ALA A 299 4.29 -21.09 7.43
N PHE A 300 3.08 -20.68 7.82
CA PHE A 300 2.56 -20.92 9.16
C PHE A 300 2.27 -22.40 9.41
N GLU A 301 1.60 -23.08 8.48
CA GLU A 301 1.32 -24.53 8.58
C GLU A 301 2.60 -25.37 8.68
N LEU A 302 3.65 -25.05 7.90
CA LEU A 302 4.93 -25.77 7.96
C LEU A 302 5.69 -25.55 9.27
N LEU A 303 5.60 -24.36 9.88
CA LEU A 303 6.22 -24.08 11.17
C LEU A 303 5.61 -24.95 12.28
N TYR A 304 4.30 -25.18 12.23
CA TYR A 304 3.54 -25.92 13.25
C TYR A 304 3.18 -27.36 12.83
N GLY A 305 3.74 -27.89 11.73
CA GLY A 305 3.45 -29.25 11.28
C GLY A 305 1.97 -29.51 10.95
N GLY A 306 1.25 -28.48 10.51
CA GLY A 306 -0.18 -28.52 10.21
C GLY A 306 -1.10 -28.51 11.45
N ASP A 307 -0.55 -28.46 12.67
CA ASP A 307 -1.33 -28.33 13.91
C ASP A 307 -1.82 -26.89 14.13
N THR A 308 -2.58 -26.40 13.14
CA THR A 308 -3.01 -25.01 13.05
C THR A 308 -4.46 -24.86 12.63
N ALA A 309 -5.08 -23.77 13.04
CA ALA A 309 -6.29 -23.25 12.39
C ALA A 309 -6.03 -21.85 11.80
N ILE A 310 -6.19 -21.70 10.49
CA ILE A 310 -6.11 -20.42 9.81
C ILE A 310 -7.51 -19.92 9.51
N ILE A 311 -7.81 -18.71 9.98
CA ILE A 311 -9.12 -18.07 9.81
C ILE A 311 -8.98 -16.75 9.06
N SER A 312 -9.97 -16.43 8.24
CA SER A 312 -9.98 -15.23 7.42
C SER A 312 -11.39 -14.86 6.99
N GLU A 313 -11.57 -13.61 6.53
CA GLU A 313 -12.80 -13.18 5.90
C GLU A 313 -12.59 -12.38 4.61
N GLN A 314 -13.70 -12.17 3.91
CA GLN A 314 -13.87 -11.19 2.85
C GLN A 314 -14.71 -10.01 3.34
N TYR A 315 -14.09 -8.85 3.54
CA TYR A 315 -14.82 -7.64 3.93
C TYR A 315 -15.31 -6.79 2.76
N SER A 316 -14.76 -6.98 1.55
CA SER A 316 -15.15 -6.20 0.37
C SER A 316 -15.01 -6.97 -0.94
N ALA A 317 -15.80 -6.58 -1.95
CA ALA A 317 -15.65 -7.08 -3.31
C ALA A 317 -14.66 -6.25 -4.14
N VAL A 318 -14.15 -5.14 -3.61
CA VAL A 318 -13.34 -4.16 -4.35
C VAL A 318 -11.85 -4.40 -4.12
N PRO A 319 -11.01 -4.26 -5.16
CA PRO A 319 -9.55 -4.30 -5.01
C PRO A 319 -9.03 -3.29 -3.98
N SER A 320 -7.98 -3.69 -3.26
CA SER A 320 -7.35 -2.93 -2.16
C SER A 320 -6.96 -1.50 -2.55
N ALA A 321 -6.48 -1.26 -3.77
CA ALA A 321 -6.11 0.07 -4.26
C ALA A 321 -7.23 1.12 -4.12
N TYR A 322 -8.49 0.70 -4.22
CA TYR A 322 -9.65 1.59 -4.09
C TYR A 322 -9.81 2.06 -2.63
N HIS A 323 -9.70 1.14 -1.69
CA HIS A 323 -9.79 1.41 -0.24
C HIS A 323 -8.58 2.19 0.27
N PHE A 324 -7.39 1.91 -0.27
CA PHE A 324 -6.17 2.66 0.03
C PHE A 324 -6.31 4.14 -0.33
N LEU A 325 -6.78 4.44 -1.56
CA LEU A 325 -7.00 5.81 -2.01
C LEU A 325 -8.18 6.50 -1.30
N ALA A 326 -9.07 5.74 -0.68
CA ALA A 326 -10.19 6.24 0.10
C ALA A 326 -9.89 6.44 1.60
N GLY A 327 -8.67 6.16 2.07
CA GLY A 327 -8.24 6.44 3.45
C GLY A 327 -8.48 5.31 4.46
N GLY A 328 -8.93 4.13 4.03
CA GLY A 328 -8.93 2.93 4.87
C GLY A 328 -10.07 2.78 5.91
N ASP A 329 -10.98 3.73 6.06
CA ASP A 329 -12.06 3.66 7.08
C ASP A 329 -12.89 2.37 7.03
N VAL A 330 -13.15 1.86 5.81
CA VAL A 330 -13.89 0.61 5.59
C VAL A 330 -13.13 -0.58 6.16
N VAL A 331 -11.81 -0.68 5.91
CA VAL A 331 -11.01 -1.80 6.43
C VAL A 331 -10.78 -1.70 7.94
N GLN A 332 -10.72 -0.48 8.48
CA GLN A 332 -10.63 -0.28 9.93
C GLN A 332 -11.89 -0.79 10.65
N THR A 333 -13.07 -0.48 10.09
CA THR A 333 -14.35 -0.93 10.63
C THR A 333 -14.48 -2.45 10.52
N ALA A 334 -14.18 -3.02 9.34
CA ALA A 334 -14.21 -4.45 9.13
C ALA A 334 -13.28 -5.21 10.09
N GLY A 335 -12.02 -4.77 10.18
CA GLY A 335 -11.03 -5.41 11.06
C GLY A 335 -11.45 -5.37 12.54
N ARG A 336 -11.94 -4.24 13.04
CA ARG A 336 -12.47 -4.16 14.41
C ARG A 336 -13.66 -5.10 14.61
N ASP A 337 -14.64 -5.05 13.71
CA ASP A 337 -15.90 -5.76 13.87
C ASP A 337 -15.73 -7.27 13.65
N PHE A 338 -14.71 -7.72 12.89
CA PHE A 338 -14.38 -9.13 12.69
C PHE A 338 -13.44 -9.71 13.76
N ILE A 339 -12.37 -9.00 14.11
CA ILE A 339 -11.32 -9.51 15.01
C ILE A 339 -11.76 -9.50 16.46
N THR A 340 -12.45 -8.45 16.90
CA THR A 340 -12.82 -8.30 18.33
C THR A 340 -13.64 -9.47 18.86
N PRO A 341 -14.71 -9.94 18.18
CA PRO A 341 -15.48 -11.09 18.65
C PRO A 341 -14.67 -12.38 18.76
N ILE A 342 -13.73 -12.61 17.84
CA ILE A 342 -12.87 -13.80 17.83
C ILE A 342 -11.86 -13.75 18.98
N VAL A 343 -11.25 -12.60 19.22
CA VAL A 343 -10.37 -12.37 20.37
C VAL A 343 -11.14 -12.54 21.68
N ASP A 344 -12.36 -12.01 21.77
CA ASP A 344 -13.22 -12.17 22.94
C ASP A 344 -13.56 -13.65 23.18
N TRP A 345 -13.93 -14.41 22.14
CA TRP A 345 -14.16 -15.85 22.22
C TRP A 345 -12.90 -16.59 22.70
N TRP A 346 -11.73 -16.30 22.12
CA TRP A 346 -10.47 -16.92 22.51
C TRP A 346 -10.11 -16.64 23.97
N ASN A 347 -10.46 -15.46 24.49
CA ASN A 347 -10.30 -15.09 25.89
C ASN A 347 -11.28 -15.78 26.86
N THR A 348 -12.31 -16.46 26.34
CA THR A 348 -13.18 -17.32 27.16
C THR A 348 -12.62 -18.73 27.40
N LEU A 349 -11.62 -19.14 26.61
CA LEU A 349 -10.97 -20.44 26.72
C LEU A 349 -10.04 -20.48 27.94
N ASP A 350 -9.77 -21.69 28.44
CA ASP A 350 -8.83 -21.88 29.56
C ASP A 350 -7.41 -21.48 29.16
N GLU A 351 -6.81 -20.55 29.92
CA GLU A 351 -5.53 -19.92 29.59
C GLU A 351 -4.39 -20.93 29.50
N ASP A 352 -4.44 -21.99 30.30
CA ASP A 352 -3.41 -23.03 30.38
C ASP A 352 -3.47 -24.05 29.22
N SER A 353 -4.58 -24.11 28.46
CA SER A 353 -4.78 -25.12 27.41
C SER A 353 -5.24 -24.56 26.06
N ARG A 354 -5.51 -23.26 25.96
CA ARG A 354 -5.95 -22.65 24.70
C ARG A 354 -4.83 -22.61 23.66
N PRO A 355 -5.16 -22.71 22.35
CA PRO A 355 -4.19 -22.53 21.28
C PRO A 355 -3.60 -21.13 21.33
N LYS A 356 -2.38 -20.97 20.82
CA LYS A 356 -1.79 -19.63 20.66
C LYS A 356 -2.50 -18.82 19.60
N LEU A 357 -2.83 -17.56 19.87
CA LEU A 357 -3.53 -16.69 18.93
C LEU A 357 -2.57 -15.69 18.28
N TYR A 358 -2.37 -15.85 16.97
CA TYR A 358 -1.58 -14.96 16.14
C TYR A 358 -2.45 -14.19 15.16
N LEU A 359 -2.09 -12.93 14.91
CA LEU A 359 -2.72 -12.11 13.88
C LEU A 359 -1.72 -11.75 12.78
N TYR A 360 -2.19 -11.74 11.53
CA TYR A 360 -1.42 -11.31 10.38
C TYR A 360 -2.20 -10.34 9.50
N GLY A 361 -1.49 -9.34 8.99
CA GLY A 361 -2.03 -8.41 8.00
C GLY A 361 -0.92 -7.85 7.11
N GLU A 362 -1.13 -7.93 5.80
CA GLU A 362 -0.29 -7.29 4.79
C GLU A 362 -1.00 -6.07 4.22
N SER A 363 -0.30 -4.96 3.96
CA SER A 363 -0.90 -3.78 3.32
C SER A 363 -2.13 -3.29 4.11
N LEU A 364 -3.28 -3.07 3.47
CA LEU A 364 -4.54 -2.76 4.15
C LEU A 364 -4.99 -3.80 5.19
N GLY A 365 -4.58 -5.06 5.08
CA GLY A 365 -4.86 -6.07 6.09
C GLY A 365 -4.25 -5.68 7.44
N SER A 366 -3.05 -5.07 7.43
CA SER A 366 -2.42 -4.54 8.64
C SER A 366 -3.24 -3.42 9.28
N THR A 367 -3.88 -2.57 8.46
CA THR A 367 -4.80 -1.53 8.94
C THR A 367 -5.97 -2.15 9.70
N GLY A 368 -6.56 -3.22 9.16
CA GLY A 368 -7.67 -3.92 9.81
C GLY A 368 -7.25 -4.59 11.11
N VAL A 369 -6.08 -5.24 11.15
CA VAL A 369 -5.53 -5.82 12.39
C VAL A 369 -5.35 -4.74 13.47
N GLU A 370 -4.69 -3.63 13.15
CA GLU A 370 -4.45 -2.58 14.13
C GLU A 370 -5.73 -1.95 14.68
N SER A 371 -6.78 -1.89 13.86
CA SER A 371 -8.05 -1.25 14.23
C SER A 371 -8.84 -1.99 15.30
N ALA A 372 -8.50 -3.26 15.55
CA ALA A 372 -9.05 -4.04 16.65
C ALA A 372 -8.44 -3.67 18.02
N PHE A 373 -7.36 -2.88 18.05
CA PHE A 373 -6.64 -2.57 19.29
C PHE A 373 -6.53 -1.07 19.55
N SER A 374 -6.62 -0.71 20.83
CA SER A 374 -6.45 0.67 21.30
C SER A 374 -4.98 1.07 21.52
N GLY A 375 -4.06 0.11 21.51
CA GLY A 375 -2.61 0.33 21.62
C GLY A 375 -1.86 -0.83 22.28
N MET A 376 -0.58 -0.62 22.59
CA MET A 376 0.31 -1.68 23.09
C MET A 376 -0.23 -2.45 24.31
N ARG A 377 -0.86 -1.76 25.29
CA ARG A 377 -1.40 -2.44 26.48
C ARG A 377 -2.55 -3.37 26.15
N ASP A 378 -3.34 -3.03 25.16
CA ASP A 378 -4.46 -3.85 24.69
C ASP A 378 -3.91 -5.12 24.04
N ILE A 379 -2.97 -4.96 23.10
CA ILE A 379 -2.29 -6.07 22.41
C ILE A 379 -1.72 -7.08 23.40
N VAL A 380 -0.99 -6.64 24.42
CA VAL A 380 -0.35 -7.52 25.42
C VAL A 380 -1.36 -8.38 26.20
N ASN A 381 -2.61 -7.95 26.32
CA ASN A 381 -3.64 -8.69 27.07
C ASN A 381 -4.59 -9.49 26.18
N SER A 382 -4.43 -9.42 24.85
CA SER A 382 -5.46 -9.85 23.91
C SER A 382 -4.99 -10.93 22.93
N VAL A 383 -3.68 -11.06 22.66
CA VAL A 383 -3.13 -12.04 21.69
C VAL A 383 -1.72 -12.51 22.11
N ASP A 384 -1.24 -13.60 21.51
CA ASP A 384 0.14 -14.09 21.73
C ASP A 384 1.14 -13.43 20.76
N GLY A 385 0.75 -13.11 19.52
CA GLY A 385 1.63 -12.39 18.61
C GLY A 385 0.95 -11.77 17.40
N ILE A 386 1.61 -10.76 16.80
CA ILE A 386 1.11 -10.04 15.62
C ILE A 386 2.25 -9.82 14.63
N LEU A 387 2.05 -10.21 13.37
CA LEU A 387 2.96 -9.93 12.26
C LEU A 387 2.28 -9.02 11.22
N LEU A 388 2.82 -7.81 11.02
CA LEU A 388 2.29 -6.85 10.05
C LEU A 388 3.34 -6.53 8.99
N ALA A 389 2.96 -6.63 7.72
CA ALA A 389 3.85 -6.38 6.58
C ALA A 389 3.37 -5.20 5.72
N GLY A 390 4.27 -4.29 5.38
CA GLY A 390 4.01 -3.12 4.54
C GLY A 390 2.83 -2.27 5.02
N PRO A 391 2.81 -1.82 6.29
CA PRO A 391 1.72 -1.02 6.82
C PRO A 391 1.58 0.30 6.06
N PRO A 392 0.38 0.68 5.57
CA PRO A 392 0.12 2.02 5.03
C PRO A 392 0.44 3.13 6.04
N ASN A 393 0.86 4.30 5.57
CA ASN A 393 1.18 5.45 6.43
C ASN A 393 0.04 5.87 7.37
N PHE A 394 -1.21 5.62 6.97
CA PHE A 394 -2.41 5.97 7.74
C PHE A 394 -2.83 4.90 8.77
N ASN A 395 -2.03 3.85 8.97
CA ASN A 395 -2.29 2.85 10.00
C ASN A 395 -2.34 3.49 11.40
N PRO A 396 -3.39 3.21 12.20
CA PRO A 396 -3.66 3.96 13.43
C PRO A 396 -2.62 3.75 14.52
N LEU A 397 -2.08 2.54 14.69
CA LEU A 397 -1.05 2.24 15.67
C LEU A 397 0.36 2.45 15.11
N TRP A 398 0.60 2.08 13.85
CA TRP A 398 1.89 2.31 13.19
C TRP A 398 2.30 3.78 13.27
N SER A 399 1.40 4.71 12.95
CA SER A 399 1.67 6.15 13.01
C SER A 399 2.01 6.59 14.43
N VAL A 400 1.29 6.09 15.44
CA VAL A 400 1.56 6.39 16.86
C VAL A 400 2.93 5.88 17.29
N PHE A 401 3.29 4.65 16.93
CA PHE A 401 4.59 4.07 17.30
C PHE A 401 5.75 4.77 16.61
N THR A 402 5.60 5.14 15.34
CA THR A 402 6.61 5.83 14.55
C THR A 402 6.79 7.29 15.00
N GLU A 403 5.70 8.03 15.26
CA GLU A 403 5.76 9.41 15.75
C GLU A 403 6.31 9.52 17.18
N ARG A 404 6.00 8.54 18.03
CA ARG A 404 6.42 8.50 19.45
C ARG A 404 7.62 7.58 19.69
N ARG A 405 8.34 7.21 18.64
CA ARG A 405 9.55 6.40 18.69
C ARG A 405 10.58 6.99 19.65
N ASP A 406 11.43 6.14 20.19
CA ASP A 406 12.45 6.48 21.16
C ASP A 406 13.45 7.49 20.56
N PRO A 407 13.91 8.49 21.33
CA PRO A 407 14.74 9.56 20.80
C PRO A 407 16.02 9.05 20.13
N GLY A 408 16.28 9.53 18.92
CA GLY A 408 17.45 9.13 18.14
C GLY A 408 17.25 7.90 17.25
N THR A 409 16.06 7.28 17.27
CA THR A 409 15.73 6.19 16.35
C THR A 409 15.11 6.72 15.05
N ARG A 410 15.19 5.90 14.00
CA ARG A 410 14.85 6.29 12.63
C ARG A 410 13.38 6.04 12.33
N GLU A 411 12.74 6.87 11.52
CA GLU A 411 11.39 6.63 11.01
C GLU A 411 11.35 5.37 10.15
N VAL A 412 12.40 5.11 9.37
CA VAL A 412 12.46 3.86 8.57
C VAL A 412 12.61 2.60 9.41
N LEU A 413 13.13 2.69 10.62
CA LEU A 413 13.35 1.56 11.53
C LEU A 413 13.21 2.07 12.97
N PRO A 414 11.97 2.33 13.43
CA PRO A 414 11.74 2.95 14.71
C PRO A 414 11.91 1.94 15.84
N GLU A 415 12.34 2.44 16.99
CA GLU A 415 12.29 1.70 18.25
C GLU A 415 11.23 2.36 19.11
N TYR A 416 10.31 1.59 19.69
CA TYR A 416 9.24 2.15 20.51
C TYR A 416 9.24 1.47 21.88
N SER A 417 9.44 2.26 22.93
CA SER A 417 9.47 1.77 24.32
C SER A 417 10.51 0.66 24.53
N GLY A 418 11.71 0.80 23.94
CA GLY A 418 12.80 -0.17 24.01
C GLY A 418 12.53 -1.49 23.29
N GLY A 419 11.54 -1.55 22.39
CA GLY A 419 11.24 -2.75 21.62
C GLY A 419 10.72 -3.93 22.44
N ILE A 420 10.14 -3.68 23.63
CA ILE A 420 9.71 -4.73 24.58
C ILE A 420 8.53 -5.56 24.07
N VAL A 421 7.69 -4.99 23.20
CA VAL A 421 6.49 -5.64 22.61
C VAL A 421 6.50 -5.43 21.11
N VAL A 422 6.67 -4.18 20.66
CA VAL A 422 6.63 -3.81 19.24
C VAL A 422 8.05 -3.64 18.72
N ARG A 423 8.41 -4.38 17.68
CA ARG A 423 9.69 -4.24 16.96
C ARG A 423 9.44 -4.04 15.47
N PHE A 424 10.45 -3.50 14.79
CA PHE A 424 10.42 -3.19 13.37
C PHE A 424 11.62 -3.84 12.69
N ALA A 425 11.41 -4.38 11.50
CA ALA A 425 12.45 -4.95 10.67
C ALA A 425 12.33 -4.42 9.24
N ASN A 426 13.47 -4.09 8.64
CA ASN A 426 13.49 -3.64 7.25
C ASN A 426 13.92 -4.73 6.28
N ARG A 427 14.39 -5.87 6.78
CA ARG A 427 14.87 -7.04 6.03
C ARG A 427 14.99 -8.24 6.94
N ASN A 428 15.17 -9.42 6.35
CA ASN A 428 15.29 -10.68 7.08
C ASN A 428 16.39 -10.69 8.13
N GLU A 429 17.53 -10.04 7.90
CA GLU A 429 18.62 -9.98 8.89
C GLU A 429 18.22 -9.26 10.18
N ASP A 430 17.28 -8.31 10.11
CA ASP A 430 16.77 -7.63 11.29
C ASP A 430 15.79 -8.54 12.06
N ILE A 431 14.93 -9.27 11.34
CA ILE A 431 14.04 -10.27 11.93
C ILE A 431 14.84 -11.35 12.67
N LEU A 432 15.88 -11.89 12.02
CA LEU A 432 16.74 -12.93 12.60
C LEU A 432 17.52 -12.42 13.81
N ARG A 433 17.89 -11.14 13.85
CA ARG A 433 18.51 -10.52 15.03
C ARG A 433 17.53 -10.49 16.20
N HIS A 434 16.28 -10.12 15.94
CA HIS A 434 15.26 -10.10 16.99
C HIS A 434 14.93 -11.48 17.55
N LEU A 435 15.01 -12.52 16.73
CA LEU A 435 14.88 -13.91 17.15
C LEU A 435 15.99 -14.30 18.14
N ASP A 436 17.24 -13.91 17.84
CA ASP A 436 18.40 -14.18 18.72
C ASP A 436 18.32 -13.39 20.04
N ASP A 437 17.79 -12.17 20.00
CA ASP A 437 17.63 -11.28 21.16
C ASP A 437 16.36 -11.61 21.99
N GLY A 438 15.90 -12.87 21.95
CA GLY A 438 14.58 -13.30 22.40
C GLY A 438 14.25 -13.01 23.88
N ASP A 439 15.26 -12.89 24.74
CA ASP A 439 15.08 -12.60 26.17
C ASP A 439 14.65 -11.14 26.46
N GLU A 440 14.91 -10.21 25.53
CA GLU A 440 14.53 -8.80 25.65
C GLU A 440 13.17 -8.49 25.01
N TRP A 441 12.67 -9.38 24.15
CA TRP A 441 11.35 -9.28 23.54
C TRP A 441 10.36 -10.08 24.37
N GLY A 442 9.45 -9.38 25.06
CA GLY A 442 8.49 -9.97 25.98
C GLY A 442 7.63 -11.10 25.39
N PRO A 443 6.78 -11.74 26.21
CA PRO A 443 6.03 -12.93 25.80
C PRO A 443 5.03 -12.65 24.67
N THR A 444 4.43 -11.45 24.62
CA THR A 444 3.60 -11.01 23.50
C THR A 444 4.42 -10.18 22.53
N ARG A 445 4.48 -10.62 21.27
CA ARG A 445 5.40 -10.06 20.27
C ARG A 445 4.64 -9.49 19.07
N MET A 446 4.90 -8.22 18.75
CA MET A 446 4.38 -7.56 17.57
C MET A 446 5.54 -7.12 16.67
N LEU A 447 5.55 -7.58 15.42
CA LEU A 447 6.57 -7.26 14.44
C LEU A 447 5.97 -6.53 13.24
N TYR A 448 6.52 -5.37 12.93
CA TYR A 448 6.36 -4.72 11.64
C TYR A 448 7.52 -5.11 10.71
N VAL A 449 7.20 -5.57 9.50
CA VAL A 449 8.16 -5.70 8.41
C VAL A 449 7.85 -4.63 7.36
N GLN A 450 8.80 -3.73 7.10
CA GLN A 450 8.60 -2.59 6.19
C GLN A 450 9.87 -2.30 5.37
N HIS A 451 9.77 -2.29 4.04
CA HIS A 451 10.92 -1.98 3.21
C HIS A 451 11.11 -0.46 3.05
N PRO A 452 12.35 0.07 3.09
CA PRO A 452 12.62 1.46 2.77
C PRO A 452 12.19 1.87 1.35
N SER A 453 12.10 0.91 0.41
CA SER A 453 11.59 1.13 -0.94
C SER A 453 10.07 0.96 -1.10
N ASP A 454 9.31 0.67 -0.03
CA ASP A 454 7.87 0.40 -0.15
C ASP A 454 7.04 1.71 -0.29
N PRO A 455 6.49 2.02 -1.48
CA PRO A 455 5.67 3.22 -1.64
C PRO A 455 4.36 3.15 -0.86
N VAL A 456 3.85 1.96 -0.50
CA VAL A 456 2.60 1.82 0.27
C VAL A 456 2.79 2.36 1.68
N THR A 457 3.93 2.06 2.32
CA THR A 457 4.26 2.54 3.67
C THR A 457 4.57 4.03 3.69
N TRP A 458 5.28 4.54 2.68
CA TRP A 458 5.80 5.91 2.69
C TRP A 458 4.91 6.94 2.00
N TRP A 459 3.90 6.52 1.23
CA TRP A 459 3.00 7.44 0.55
C TRP A 459 2.05 8.13 1.54
N SER A 460 2.01 9.45 1.49
CA SER A 460 1.10 10.27 2.28
C SER A 460 0.77 11.59 1.56
N PRO A 461 -0.46 12.13 1.69
CA PRO A 461 -0.79 13.47 1.24
C PRO A 461 0.12 14.57 1.84
N GLU A 462 0.72 14.34 3.02
CA GLU A 462 1.63 15.30 3.64
C GLU A 462 2.87 15.60 2.77
N LEU A 463 3.29 14.65 1.93
CA LEU A 463 4.43 14.79 1.01
C LEU A 463 4.29 15.97 0.04
N ILE A 464 3.07 16.48 -0.15
CA ILE A 464 2.83 17.67 -0.97
C ILE A 464 3.54 18.89 -0.37
N LEU A 465 3.56 19.01 0.96
CA LEU A 465 3.98 20.21 1.68
C LEU A 465 5.11 19.99 2.70
N ARG A 466 5.34 18.75 3.12
CA ARG A 466 6.28 18.40 4.18
C ARG A 466 7.28 17.34 3.73
N GLU A 467 8.54 17.57 4.07
CA GLU A 467 9.61 16.58 4.00
C GLU A 467 9.52 15.66 5.23
N PRO A 468 9.36 14.34 5.06
CA PRO A 468 9.29 13.37 6.16
C PRO A 468 10.70 12.99 6.66
N ASP A 469 10.79 12.47 7.89
CA ASP A 469 12.07 12.12 8.50
C ASP A 469 12.75 10.98 7.73
N TRP A 470 11.98 10.01 7.23
CA TRP A 470 12.50 8.91 6.43
C TRP A 470 13.27 9.42 5.20
N LEU A 471 12.89 10.56 4.60
CA LEU A 471 13.63 11.21 3.49
C LEU A 471 14.91 11.93 3.90
N ILE A 472 14.95 12.43 5.13
CA ILE A 472 16.10 13.14 5.71
C ILE A 472 17.17 12.13 6.17
N GLU A 473 16.73 11.00 6.69
CA GLU A 473 17.56 9.91 7.20
C GLU A 473 18.48 9.30 6.13
N GLU A 474 19.51 8.57 6.57
CA GLU A 474 20.35 7.81 5.65
C GLU A 474 19.52 6.78 4.88
N ALA A 475 19.81 6.63 3.59
CA ALA A 475 19.00 5.82 2.68
C ALA A 475 18.98 4.32 3.00
N GLY A 476 19.93 3.83 3.79
CA GLY A 476 20.01 2.42 4.16
C GLY A 476 20.33 1.53 2.95
N PHE A 477 19.83 0.29 2.98
CA PHE A 477 20.17 -0.72 1.99
C PHE A 477 19.25 -0.71 0.75
N ASP A 478 18.10 -0.02 0.82
CA ASP A 478 16.98 -0.20 -0.11
C ASP A 478 16.34 1.13 -0.53
N ARG A 479 17.15 2.18 -0.59
CA ARG A 479 16.75 3.44 -1.20
C ARG A 479 17.96 4.11 -1.80
N LEU A 480 17.78 4.76 -2.96
CA LEU A 480 18.86 5.55 -3.54
C LEU A 480 19.16 6.81 -2.71
N PRO A 481 20.43 7.07 -2.33
CA PRO A 481 20.82 8.30 -1.63
C PRO A 481 20.59 9.60 -2.42
N ALA A 482 20.39 9.48 -3.73
CA ALA A 482 20.11 10.59 -4.63
C ALA A 482 18.64 11.06 -4.56
N MET A 483 17.73 10.26 -3.98
CA MET A 483 16.35 10.67 -3.78
C MET A 483 16.30 11.84 -2.80
N ARG A 484 15.55 12.88 -3.17
CA ARG A 484 15.36 14.09 -2.36
C ARG A 484 13.90 14.48 -2.37
N TRP A 485 13.45 15.07 -1.28
CA TRP A 485 12.12 15.64 -1.23
C TRP A 485 12.01 16.86 -2.15
N ALA A 486 10.93 16.91 -2.92
CA ALA A 486 10.55 18.02 -3.74
C ALA A 486 9.03 18.26 -3.56
N PRO A 487 8.62 19.47 -3.10
CA PRO A 487 7.21 19.77 -2.87
C PRO A 487 6.36 19.45 -4.08
N ILE A 488 5.19 18.83 -3.87
CA ILE A 488 4.27 18.30 -4.90
C ILE A 488 4.87 17.13 -5.69
N VAL A 489 6.13 17.19 -6.13
CA VAL A 489 6.73 16.22 -7.04
C VAL A 489 6.95 14.87 -6.37
N THR A 490 7.43 14.83 -5.12
CA THR A 490 7.62 13.58 -4.39
C THR A 490 6.29 12.85 -4.16
N PHE A 491 5.23 13.58 -3.83
CA PHE A 491 3.88 13.00 -3.78
C PHE A 491 3.47 12.36 -5.11
N LEU A 492 3.71 13.04 -6.25
CA LEU A 492 3.42 12.51 -7.58
C LEU A 492 4.28 11.29 -7.94
N GLN A 493 5.56 11.29 -7.53
CA GLN A 493 6.48 10.18 -7.73
C GLN A 493 6.00 8.94 -6.99
N LEU A 494 5.79 9.01 -5.67
CA LEU A 494 5.31 7.86 -4.90
C LEU A 494 3.91 7.40 -5.36
N SER A 495 3.04 8.32 -5.75
CA SER A 495 1.72 7.95 -6.30
C SER A 495 1.82 7.07 -7.55
N ALA A 496 2.87 7.24 -8.35
CA ALA A 496 3.11 6.40 -9.53
C ALA A 496 3.98 5.17 -9.24
N ASP A 497 4.60 5.09 -8.07
CA ASP A 497 5.26 3.88 -7.60
C ASP A 497 4.24 2.87 -7.04
N LEU A 498 3.11 3.32 -6.48
CA LEU A 498 2.05 2.46 -5.93
C LEU A 498 1.58 1.34 -6.89
N PRO A 499 1.25 1.60 -8.17
CA PRO A 499 0.76 0.56 -9.09
C PRO A 499 1.83 -0.47 -9.49
N VAL A 500 3.11 -0.14 -9.27
CA VAL A 500 4.26 -0.98 -9.59
C VAL A 500 5.00 -1.42 -8.32
N SER A 501 4.35 -1.30 -7.16
CA SER A 501 4.93 -1.54 -5.84
C SER A 501 5.49 -2.95 -5.67
N GLN A 502 4.93 -3.92 -6.41
CA GLN A 502 5.33 -5.32 -6.41
C GLN A 502 6.19 -5.72 -7.64
N ASN A 503 6.56 -4.78 -8.52
CA ASN A 503 7.36 -5.07 -9.72
C ASN A 503 8.88 -5.13 -9.43
N VAL A 504 9.24 -5.72 -8.30
CA VAL A 504 10.62 -5.89 -7.81
C VAL A 504 10.74 -7.28 -7.16
N PRO A 505 11.94 -7.82 -6.95
CA PRO A 505 12.10 -9.07 -6.21
C PRO A 505 11.64 -8.98 -4.75
N ASP A 506 11.45 -10.14 -4.10
CA ASP A 506 11.19 -10.22 -2.66
C ASP A 506 12.31 -9.53 -1.85
N GLY A 507 11.93 -8.82 -0.79
CA GLY A 507 12.84 -7.99 0.04
C GLY A 507 12.96 -6.54 -0.44
N HIS A 508 12.25 -6.18 -1.50
CA HIS A 508 12.12 -4.82 -2.02
C HIS A 508 10.65 -4.47 -2.24
N GLY A 509 10.35 -3.18 -2.31
CA GLY A 509 9.01 -2.64 -2.55
C GLY A 509 7.99 -3.25 -1.61
N HIS A 510 6.84 -3.63 -2.16
CA HIS A 510 5.74 -4.24 -1.42
C HIS A 510 5.74 -5.78 -1.52
N ASN A 511 6.91 -6.41 -1.62
CA ASN A 511 7.07 -7.87 -1.71
C ASN A 511 7.74 -8.46 -0.48
N TYR A 512 6.92 -8.96 0.45
CA TYR A 512 7.34 -9.48 1.76
C TYR A 512 7.42 -11.01 1.84
N GLY A 513 7.27 -11.72 0.71
CA GLY A 513 7.10 -13.18 0.70
C GLY A 513 8.20 -13.96 1.44
N ASN A 514 9.46 -13.55 1.28
CA ASN A 514 10.60 -14.16 1.94
C ASN A 514 10.71 -13.84 3.46
N SER A 515 9.90 -12.92 3.96
CA SER A 515 9.86 -12.51 5.37
C SER A 515 8.83 -13.28 6.20
N MET A 516 7.95 -14.07 5.57
CA MET A 516 6.84 -14.74 6.25
C MET A 516 7.31 -15.79 7.26
N VAL A 517 8.16 -16.74 6.84
CA VAL A 517 8.72 -17.77 7.73
C VAL A 517 9.50 -17.15 8.91
N PRO A 518 10.53 -16.30 8.68
CA PRO A 518 11.25 -15.71 9.81
C PRO A 518 10.37 -14.78 10.64
N GLY A 519 9.41 -14.08 10.04
CA GLY A 519 8.47 -13.21 10.75
C GLY A 519 7.58 -13.97 11.72
N PHE A 520 6.94 -15.06 11.26
CA PHE A 520 6.10 -15.89 12.12
C PHE A 520 6.93 -16.59 13.20
N ALA A 521 8.11 -17.10 12.87
CA ALA A 521 9.02 -17.68 13.85
C ALA A 521 9.45 -16.66 14.92
N ALA A 522 9.65 -15.40 14.55
CA ALA A 522 10.06 -14.34 15.47
C ALA A 522 8.94 -13.91 16.43
N VAL A 523 7.68 -13.83 15.96
CA VAL A 523 6.54 -13.45 16.81
C VAL A 523 5.93 -14.62 17.58
N ALA A 524 6.34 -15.85 17.27
CA ALA A 524 5.98 -17.03 18.04
C ALA A 524 6.54 -16.98 19.47
N GLU A 525 6.09 -17.92 20.30
CA GLU A 525 6.52 -18.07 21.67
C GLU A 525 8.05 -18.07 21.81
N PRO A 526 8.60 -17.42 22.85
CA PRO A 526 10.03 -17.37 23.08
C PRO A 526 10.69 -18.77 23.08
N GLY A 527 11.66 -18.97 22.19
CA GLY A 527 12.42 -20.21 22.09
C GLY A 527 11.72 -21.36 21.36
N ARG A 528 10.53 -21.15 20.79
CA ARG A 528 9.80 -22.18 20.02
C ARG A 528 10.51 -22.57 18.72
N PHE A 529 11.11 -21.60 18.05
CA PHE A 529 11.82 -21.75 16.77
C PHE A 529 13.19 -21.11 16.82
N ASP A 530 14.15 -21.71 16.13
CA ASP A 530 15.48 -21.16 15.93
C ASP A 530 15.81 -20.90 14.44
N ARG A 531 17.03 -20.47 14.17
CA ARG A 531 17.51 -20.22 12.79
C ARG A 531 17.48 -21.48 11.92
N ALA A 532 17.77 -22.64 12.50
CA ALA A 532 17.78 -23.90 11.75
C ALA A 532 16.36 -24.33 11.37
N ASP A 533 15.37 -24.06 12.22
CA ASP A 533 13.95 -24.26 11.88
C ASP A 533 13.52 -23.37 10.71
N ILE A 534 13.90 -22.09 10.73
CA ILE A 534 13.59 -21.15 9.65
C ILE A 534 14.19 -21.62 8.32
N GLU A 535 15.49 -21.94 8.31
CA GLU A 535 16.18 -22.42 7.11
C GLU A 535 15.57 -23.72 6.58
N ARG A 536 15.20 -24.64 7.48
CA ARG A 536 14.52 -25.89 7.14
C ARG A 536 13.15 -25.63 6.49
N VAL A 537 12.31 -24.80 7.11
CA VAL A 537 10.97 -24.49 6.59
C VAL A 537 11.04 -23.73 5.27
N GLN A 538 11.99 -22.81 5.11
CA GLN A 538 12.21 -22.13 3.82
C GLN A 538 12.58 -23.13 2.71
N SER A 539 13.47 -24.09 2.98
CA SER A 539 13.78 -25.17 2.04
C SER A 539 12.56 -26.04 1.73
N GLN A 540 11.71 -26.32 2.72
CA GLN A 540 10.48 -27.10 2.55
C GLN A 540 9.47 -26.36 1.66
N MET A 541 9.32 -25.04 1.83
CA MET A 541 8.47 -24.21 0.97
C MET A 541 8.96 -24.22 -0.49
N GLU A 542 10.26 -24.15 -0.72
CA GLU A 542 10.83 -24.24 -2.07
C GLU A 542 10.54 -25.60 -2.72
N GLN A 543 10.65 -26.69 -1.96
CA GLN A 543 10.32 -28.03 -2.43
C GLN A 543 8.82 -28.18 -2.74
N ALA A 544 7.94 -27.70 -1.85
CA ALA A 544 6.50 -27.75 -2.06
C ALA A 544 6.08 -26.95 -3.31
N ARG A 545 6.70 -25.79 -3.57
CA ARG A 545 6.50 -25.02 -4.81
C ARG A 545 6.95 -25.78 -6.06
N ALA A 546 8.00 -26.59 -5.97
CA ALA A 546 8.49 -27.40 -7.09
C ALA A 546 7.59 -28.62 -7.38
N LEU A 547 6.91 -29.15 -6.36
CA LEU A 547 5.99 -30.29 -6.49
C LEU A 547 4.59 -29.89 -6.98
N GLY A 548 4.13 -28.68 -6.64
CA GLY A 548 2.83 -28.14 -7.03
C GLY A 548 2.79 -27.38 -8.38
N GLY A 549 3.84 -27.50 -9.21
CA GLY A 549 4.01 -26.80 -10.49
C GLY A 549 3.53 -27.56 -11.73
#